data_AF-A0A844IT31-F1
#
_entry.id   AF-A0A844IT31-F1
#
_cell.length_a   1.000
_cell.length_b   1.000
_cell.length_c   1.000
_cell.angle_alpha   90.00
_cell.angle_beta   90.00
_cell.angle_gamma   90.00
#
_symmetry.space_group_name_H-M   'P 1'
#
loop_
_entity.id
_entity.type
_entity.pdbx_description
1 polymer ?
#
loop_
_entity_poly.entity_id
_entity_poly.type
_entity_poly.pdbx_seq_one_letter_code
_entity_poly.pdbx_strand_id
1 'polypeptide(L)' 'MWRVNITCDGEAWKVYGVEFKKMVVNYQAELIGSKKMPDGKRIMSYKIEDVSEAESFQEECTKFVGFISDFEAL' A
#
# COMPACT_ATOMS: atom_id res chain seq x y z
N MET A 1 16.86 -1.35 0.00
CA MET A 1 15.54 -1.80 -0.50
C MET A 1 14.61 -1.89 0.70
N TRP A 2 13.38 -1.41 0.52
CA TRP A 2 12.37 -1.34 1.57
C TRP A 2 11.11 -2.02 1.10
N ARG A 3 10.42 -2.65 2.03
CA ARG A 3 9.11 -3.24 1.84
C ARG A 3 8.08 -2.37 2.52
N VAL A 4 7.14 -1.82 1.77
CA VAL A 4 5.95 -1.18 2.33
C VAL A 4 4.80 -2.19 2.34
N ASN A 5 4.33 -2.52 3.54
CA ASN A 5 3.17 -3.37 3.75
C ASN A 5 1.92 -2.49 3.88
N ILE A 6 0.84 -2.88 3.22
CA ILE A 6 -0.42 -2.16 3.22
C ILE A 6 -1.55 -3.15 3.50
N THR A 7 -2.39 -2.83 4.47
CA THR A 7 -3.63 -3.56 4.75
C THR A 7 -4.82 -2.63 4.64
N CYS A 8 -5.90 -3.06 3.98
CA CYS A 8 -7.17 -2.36 4.02
C CYS A 8 -8.34 -3.35 4.08
N ASP A 9 -9.48 -2.92 4.63
CA ASP A 9 -10.70 -3.73 4.59
C ASP A 9 -11.39 -3.65 3.21
N GLY A 10 -12.40 -4.51 3.04
CA GLY A 10 -13.13 -4.61 1.78
C GLY A 10 -13.98 -3.38 1.45
N GLU A 11 -14.40 -2.60 2.44
CA GLU A 11 -15.22 -1.38 2.25
C GLU A 11 -14.32 -0.22 1.84
N ALA A 12 -13.23 0.01 2.57
CA ALA A 12 -12.19 0.97 2.24
C ALA A 12 -11.65 0.74 0.82
N TRP A 13 -11.42 -0.52 0.44
CA TRP A 13 -10.99 -0.82 -0.93
C TRP A 13 -12.02 -0.47 -2.00
N LYS A 14 -13.33 -0.63 -1.73
CA LYS A 14 -14.37 -0.25 -2.71
C LYS A 14 -14.41 1.26 -2.92
N VAL A 15 -14.18 2.03 -1.85
CA VAL A 15 -14.19 3.50 -1.90
C VAL A 15 -12.91 4.03 -2.53
N TYR A 16 -11.75 3.61 -2.03
CA TYR A 16 -10.47 4.24 -2.35
C TYR A 16 -9.59 3.43 -3.31
N GLY A 17 -9.93 2.18 -3.64
CA GLY A 17 -9.05 1.30 -4.41
C GLY A 17 -8.67 1.82 -5.80
N VAL A 18 -9.53 2.62 -6.44
CA VAL A 18 -9.20 3.28 -7.72
C VAL A 18 -8.18 4.39 -7.51
N GLU A 19 -8.37 5.21 -6.48
CA GLU A 19 -7.49 6.35 -6.20
C GLU A 19 -6.14 5.91 -5.63
N PHE A 20 -6.14 4.91 -4.75
CA PHE A 20 -4.94 4.22 -4.29
C PHE A 20 -4.09 3.73 -5.48
N LYS A 21 -4.70 3.03 -6.45
CA LYS A 21 -3.98 2.56 -7.63
C LYS A 21 -3.40 3.70 -8.47
N LYS A 22 -4.08 4.84 -8.56
CA LYS A 22 -3.55 6.03 -9.26
C LYS A 22 -2.38 6.63 -8.50
N MET A 23 -2.46 6.71 -7.17
CA MET A 23 -1.37 7.19 -6.32
C MET A 23 -0.12 6.32 -6.50
N VAL A 24 -0.26 4.99 -6.49
CA VAL A 24 0.86 4.05 -6.64
C VAL A 24 1.66 4.28 -7.93
N VAL A 25 1.01 4.68 -9.03
CA VAL A 25 1.67 4.95 -10.31
C VAL A 25 2.67 6.12 -10.24
N ASN A 26 2.53 7.00 -9.24
CA ASN A 26 3.45 8.13 -9.05
C ASN A 26 4.77 7.73 -8.37
N TYR A 27 4.93 6.47 -7.96
CA TYR A 27 6.09 5.95 -7.25
C TYR A 27 6.81 4.88 -8.05
N GLN A 28 8.12 4.76 -7.88
CA GLN A 28 8.89 3.62 -8.40
C GLN A 28 8.72 2.39 -7.49
N ALA A 29 7.47 1.94 -7.36
CA ALA A 29 7.07 0.86 -6.46
C ALA A 29 6.73 -0.42 -7.26
N GLU A 30 7.42 -1.51 -6.94
CA GLU A 30 7.13 -2.84 -7.50
C GLU A 30 6.15 -3.58 -6.58
N LEU A 31 5.01 -4.04 -7.10
CA LEU A 31 4.09 -4.88 -6.33
C LEU A 31 4.69 -6.30 -6.21
N ILE A 32 5.18 -6.65 -5.02
CA ILE A 32 5.79 -7.96 -4.74
C ILE A 32 4.85 -8.93 -4.03
N GLY A 33 3.70 -8.46 -3.54
CA GLY A 33 2.68 -9.31 -2.93
C GLY A 33 1.30 -8.67 -2.93
N SER A 34 0.26 -9.45 -3.21
CA SER A 34 -1.13 -9.01 -3.09
C SER A 34 -2.03 -10.20 -2.78
N LYS A 35 -2.76 -10.13 -1.67
CA LYS A 35 -3.70 -11.17 -1.23
C LYS A 35 -5.01 -10.54 -0.80
N LYS A 36 -6.11 -11.08 -1.31
CA LYS A 36 -7.46 -10.81 -0.79
C LYS A 36 -7.87 -11.95 0.15
N MET A 37 -8.24 -11.60 1.36
CA MET A 37 -8.69 -12.51 2.41
C MET A 37 -10.21 -12.80 2.25
N PRO A 38 -10.71 -13.92 2.80
CA PRO A 38 -12.14 -14.27 2.73
C PRO A 38 -13.06 -13.24 3.39
N ASP A 39 -12.58 -12.55 4.42
CA ASP A 39 -13.28 -11.45 5.11
C ASP A 39 -13.27 -10.13 4.33
N GLY A 40 -12.71 -10.14 3.11
CA GLY A 40 -12.64 -8.97 2.25
C GLY A 40 -11.42 -8.08 2.47
N LYS A 41 -10.63 -8.31 3.54
CA LYS A 41 -9.38 -7.59 3.76
C LYS A 41 -8.41 -7.85 2.61
N ARG A 42 -7.58 -6.85 2.32
CA ARG A 42 -6.51 -6.92 1.33
C ARG A 42 -5.20 -6.61 2.01
N ILE A 43 -4.21 -7.45 1.72
CA ILE A 43 -2.83 -7.29 2.17
C ILE A 43 -1.99 -7.15 0.91
N MET A 44 -1.23 -6.07 0.81
CA MET A 44 -0.38 -5.74 -0.33
C MET A 44 1.03 -5.44 0.19
N SER A 45 2.04 -5.76 -0.60
CA SER A 45 3.43 -5.46 -0.30
C SER A 45 4.09 -4.88 -1.53
N TYR A 46 4.71 -3.71 -1.37
CA TYR A 46 5.44 -3.01 -2.42
C TYR A 46 6.91 -2.95 -2.07
N LYS A 47 7.77 -3.20 -3.04
CA LYS A 47 9.21 -2.98 -2.94
C LYS A 47 9.53 -1.59 -3.49
N ILE A 48 10.27 -0.81 -2.72
CA ILE A 48 10.74 0.53 -3.07
C ILE A 48 12.24 0.61 -2.77
N GLU A 49 13.02 1.17 -3.69
CA GLU A 49 14.49 1.20 -3.57
C GLU A 49 14.97 2.21 -2.52
N ASP A 50 14.39 3.41 -2.56
CA ASP A 50 14.77 4.55 -1.75
C ASP A 50 13.91 4.66 -0.46
N VAL A 51 14.54 5.03 0.66
CA VAL A 51 13.84 5.13 1.96
C VAL A 51 12.88 6.32 2.00
N SER A 52 13.26 7.45 1.41
CA SER A 52 12.44 8.66 1.43
C SER A 52 11.19 8.50 0.54
N GLU A 53 11.31 7.74 -0.55
CA GLU A 53 10.14 7.32 -1.34
C GLU A 53 9.25 6.34 -0.57
N ALA A 54 9.83 5.39 0.18
CA ALA A 54 9.07 4.45 1.00
C ALA A 54 8.28 5.15 2.12
N GLU A 55 8.91 6.11 2.82
CA GLU A 55 8.26 6.96 3.82
C GLU A 55 7.13 7.78 3.21
N SER A 56 7.40 8.48 2.10
CA SER A 56 6.40 9.29 1.41
C SER A 56 5.22 8.45 0.91
N PHE A 57 5.48 7.27 0.37
CA PHE A 57 4.46 6.33 -0.09
C PHE A 57 3.60 5.81 1.07
N GLN A 58 4.24 5.48 2.20
CA GLN A 58 3.56 5.07 3.42
C GLN A 58 2.67 6.20 3.96
N GLU A 59 3.13 7.46 3.97
CA GLU A 59 2.33 8.62 4.38
C GLU A 59 1.10 8.82 3.48
N GLU A 60 1.25 8.76 2.15
CA GLU A 60 0.10 8.85 1.23
C GLU A 60 -0.94 7.75 1.48
N CYS A 61 -0.49 6.53 1.82
CA CYS A 61 -1.40 5.43 2.14
C CYS A 61 -2.30 5.76 3.34
N THR A 62 -1.78 6.48 4.35
CA THR A 62 -2.57 6.85 5.54
C THR A 62 -3.71 7.85 5.27
N LYS A 63 -3.70 8.52 4.11
CA LYS A 63 -4.78 9.43 3.70
C LYS A 63 -6.08 8.69 3.35
N PHE A 64 -6.00 7.40 3.03
CA PHE A 64 -7.16 6.58 2.73
C PHE A 64 -7.70 5.95 4.01
N VAL A 65 -8.86 6.43 4.47
CA VAL A 65 -9.49 5.89 5.69
C VAL A 65 -9.72 4.38 5.55
N GLY A 66 -9.25 3.62 6.55
CA GLY A 66 -9.29 2.16 6.56
C GLY A 66 -8.08 1.48 5.91
N PHE A 67 -7.10 2.25 5.42
CA PHE A 67 -5.78 1.74 5.06
C PHE A 67 -4.84 1.88 6.26
N ILE A 68 -4.02 0.85 6.47
CA ILE A 68 -2.93 0.81 7.42
C ILE A 68 -1.68 0.45 6.62
N SER A 69 -0.57 1.12 6.93
CA SER A 69 0.70 0.86 6.26
C SER A 69 1.88 0.99 7.22
N ASP A 70 2.87 0.14 7.01
CA ASP A 70 4.17 0.12 7.67
C ASP A 70 5.24 -0.15 6.62
N PHE A 71 6.50 0.10 6.95
CA PHE A 71 7.61 -0.32 6.11
C PHE A 71 8.76 -0.92 6.93
N GLU A 72 9.46 -1.85 6.31
CA GLU A 72 10.60 -2.58 6.89
C GLU A 72 11.72 -2.71 5.87
N ALA A 73 12.96 -2.89 6.34
CA ALA A 73 14.07 -3.23 5.46
C ALA A 73 13.81 -4.61 4.83
N LEU A 74 14.07 -4.73 3.52
CA LEU A 74 13.91 -5.96 2.76
C LEU A 74 15.18 -6.82 2.77
#